data_AF-A0A482ZA89-F1
#
_entry.id   AF-A0A482ZA89-F1
#
_cell.length_a   1.000
_cell.length_b   1.000
_cell.length_c   1.000
_cell.angle_alpha   90.00
_cell.angle_beta   90.00
_cell.angle_gamma   90.00
#
_symmetry.space_group_name_H-M   'P 1'
#
loop_
_entity.id
_entity.type
_entity.pdbx_description
1 polymer ?
#
loop_
_entity_poly.entity_id
_entity_poly.type
_entity_poly.pdbx_seq_one_letter_code
_entity_poly.pdbx_strand_id
1 'polypeptide(L)' 'MKNRVIIILFFVCILAVIHVSAQGGQCPPPDNRVCVHYHDQCTSDAKCPSGSLCCLQPGCGNECTVANSVSLLYWN' A
#
# COMPACT_ATOMS: atom_id res chain seq x y z
N MET A 1 37.28 -17.44 7.79
CA MET A 1 35.92 -17.57 8.40
C MET A 1 35.23 -16.22 8.59
N LYS A 2 35.91 -15.19 9.10
CA LYS A 2 35.38 -13.84 9.37
C LYS A 2 34.74 -13.14 8.15
N ASN A 3 35.36 -13.22 6.97
CA ASN A 3 34.81 -12.61 5.74
C ASN A 3 33.53 -13.28 5.23
N ARG A 4 33.34 -14.58 5.49
CA ARG A 4 32.11 -15.29 5.10
C ARG A 4 30.93 -14.94 6.00
N VAL A 5 31.19 -14.68 7.28
CA VAL A 5 30.16 -14.23 8.25
C VAL A 5 29.63 -12.84 7.89
N ILE A 6 30.51 -11.93 7.46
CA ILE A 6 30.10 -10.58 7.04
C ILE A 6 29.17 -10.64 5.83
N ILE A 7 29.48 -11.48 4.83
CA ILE A 7 28.64 -11.66 3.64
C ILE A 7 27.26 -12.19 4.01
N ILE A 8 27.20 -13.19 4.89
CA ILE A 8 25.93 -13.78 5.35
C ILE A 8 25.07 -12.74 6.07
N LEU A 9 25.66 -11.95 6.98
CA LEU A 9 24.95 -10.89 7.69
C LEU A 9 24.40 -9.82 6.73
N PHE A 10 25.18 -9.44 5.72
CA PHE A 10 24.76 -8.46 4.72
C PHE A 10 23.57 -8.96 3.90
N PHE A 11 23.61 -10.21 3.44
CA PHE A 11 22.50 -10.83 2.71
C PHE A 11 21.23 -10.93 3.56
N VAL A 12 21.34 -11.32 4.83
CA VAL A 12 20.19 -11.38 5.76
C VAL A 12 19.57 -10.00 5.96
N CYS A 13 20.38 -8.96 6.14
CA CYS A 13 19.88 -7.58 6.25
C CYS A 13 19.16 -7.11 4.98
N ILE A 14 19.72 -7.40 3.81
CA ILE A 14 19.10 -7.05 2.52
C ILE A 14 17.74 -7.75 2.36
N LEU A 15 17.66 -9.05 2.65
CA LEU A 15 16.40 -9.81 2.57
C LEU A 15 15.32 -9.28 3.52
N ALA A 16 15.69 -8.88 4.73
CA ALA A 16 14.76 -8.28 5.69
C ALA A 16 14.18 -6.94 5.20
N VAL A 17 14.99 -6.11 4.54
CA VAL A 17 14.54 -4.81 3.97
C VAL A 17 13.61 -5.02 2.77
N ILE A 18 13.84 -6.06 1.95
CA ILE A 18 12.96 -6.34 0.80
C ILE A 18 11.55 -6.73 1.26
N HIS A 19 11.40 -7.49 2.35
CA HIS A 19 10.09 -7.93 2.85
C HIS A 19 9.25 -6.79 3.45
N VAL A 20 9.87 -5.74 3.99
CA VAL A 20 9.14 -4.65 4.64
C VAL A 20 8.54 -3.65 3.65
N SER A 21 9.09 -3.55 2.44
CA SER A 21 8.66 -2.59 1.42
C SER A 21 7.35 -3.02 0.71
N ALA A 22 7.01 -4.30 0.75
CA ALA A 22 5.82 -4.85 0.07
C ALA A 22 4.48 -4.56 0.79
N GLN A 23 4.50 -3.81 1.90
CA GLN A 23 3.29 -3.51 2.69
C GLN A 23 2.63 -2.17 2.33
N GLY A 24 3.20 -1.41 1.39
CA GLY A 24 2.53 -0.25 0.81
C GLY A 24 1.46 -0.69 -0.18
N GLY A 25 0.21 -0.78 0.25
CA GLY A 25 -0.90 -1.03 -0.67
C GLY A 25 -1.14 0.17 -1.58
N GLN A 26 -1.88 -0.05 -2.68
CA GLN A 26 -2.29 0.99 -3.62
C GLN A 26 -3.81 1.18 -3.55
N CYS A 27 -4.29 2.37 -3.92
CA CYS A 27 -5.71 2.58 -4.11
C CYS A 27 -6.24 1.66 -5.21
N PRO A 28 -7.37 0.98 -4.99
CA PRO A 28 -8.01 0.20 -6.04
C PRO A 28 -8.44 1.13 -7.19
N PRO A 29 -8.64 0.57 -8.40
CA PRO A 29 -9.17 1.33 -9.52
C PRO A 29 -10.48 2.02 -9.12
N PRO A 30 -10.70 3.27 -9.58
CA PRO A 30 -11.95 3.96 -9.30
C PRO A 30 -13.14 3.22 -9.93
N ASP A 31 -14.26 3.22 -9.23
CA ASP A 31 -15.51 2.65 -9.71
C ASP A 31 -16.29 3.71 -10.51
N ASN A 32 -17.10 3.30 -11.48
CA ASN A 32 -17.95 4.18 -12.30
C ASN A 32 -19.22 4.63 -11.56
N ARG A 33 -19.21 4.59 -10.23
CA ARG A 33 -20.35 4.98 -9.41
C ARG A 33 -20.51 6.50 -9.38
N VAL A 34 -21.76 6.95 -9.39
CA VAL A 34 -22.10 8.37 -9.24
C VAL A 34 -22.78 8.54 -7.89
N CYS A 35 -22.16 9.30 -7.00
CA CYS A 35 -22.75 9.62 -5.71
C CYS A 35 -23.68 10.84 -5.84
N VAL A 36 -24.80 10.79 -5.12
CA VAL A 36 -25.75 11.92 -5.04
C VAL A 36 -25.11 13.11 -4.31
N HIS A 37 -24.21 12.83 -3.38
CA HIS A 37 -23.47 13.83 -2.62
C HIS A 37 -21.97 13.58 -2.74
N TYR A 38 -21.24 14.64 -3.03
CA TYR A 38 -19.79 14.66 -2.99
C TYR A 38 -19.36 15.02 -1.56
N HIS A 39 -18.67 14.11 -0.87
CA HIS A 39 -18.23 14.32 0.50
C HIS A 39 -16.98 13.50 0.85
N ASP A 40 -15.95 14.16 1.38
CA ASP A 40 -14.72 13.52 1.82
C ASP A 40 -14.90 12.85 3.19
N GLN A 41 -14.85 11.52 3.23
CA GLN A 41 -14.87 10.73 4.48
C GLN A 41 -13.52 10.75 5.19
N CYS A 42 -12.43 11.01 4.45
CA CYS A 42 -11.07 11.04 4.96
C CYS A 42 -10.26 12.15 4.27
N THR A 43 -9.20 12.60 4.93
CA THR A 43 -8.23 13.57 4.38
C THR A 43 -6.82 13.01 4.26
N SER A 44 -6.57 11.83 4.84
CA SER A 44 -5.31 11.10 4.78
C SER A 44 -5.49 9.65 5.20
N ASP A 45 -4.55 8.78 4.82
CA ASP A 45 -4.54 7.35 5.17
C ASP A 45 -4.58 7.12 6.68
N ALA A 46 -4.00 8.04 7.47
CA ALA A 46 -3.99 7.97 8.93
C ALA A 46 -5.38 8.13 9.57
N LYS A 47 -6.37 8.62 8.81
CA LYS A 47 -7.78 8.68 9.24
C LYS A 47 -8.54 7.41 8.93
N CYS A 48 -7.96 6.50 8.16
CA CYS A 48 -8.56 5.23 7.79
C CYS A 48 -8.16 4.12 8.77
N PRO A 49 -9.00 3.08 8.91
CA PRO A 49 -8.65 1.90 9.69
C PRO A 49 -7.41 1.20 9.11
N SER A 50 -6.72 0.43 9.94
CA SER A 50 -5.51 -0.30 9.54
C SER A 50 -5.74 -1.17 8.30
N GLY A 51 -4.86 -1.05 7.31
CA GLY A 51 -4.98 -1.77 6.04
C GLY A 51 -5.84 -1.07 4.99
N SER A 52 -6.33 0.14 5.27
CA SER A 52 -7.08 0.98 4.33
C SER A 52 -6.32 2.26 3.98
N LEU A 53 -6.61 2.78 2.79
CA LEU A 53 -6.07 4.03 2.25
C LEU A 53 -7.20 5.00 1.97
N CYS A 54 -6.88 6.29 2.04
CA CYS A 54 -7.79 7.36 1.69
C CYS A 54 -7.70 7.63 0.19
N CYS A 55 -8.64 7.09 -0.58
CA CYS A 55 -8.61 7.14 -2.04
C CYS A 55 -9.70 8.05 -2.58
N LEU A 56 -9.36 8.83 -3.60
CA LEU A 56 -10.33 9.62 -4.33
C LEU A 56 -11.23 8.71 -5.17
N GLN A 57 -12.52 8.76 -4.88
CA GLN A 57 -13.54 8.13 -5.71
C GLN A 57 -14.21 9.21 -6.59
N PRO A 58 -14.08 9.10 -7.92
CA PRO A 58 -14.67 10.06 -8.85
C PRO A 58 -16.17 10.24 -8.59
N GLY A 59 -16.61 11.49 -8.47
CA GLY A 59 -18.02 11.83 -8.21
C GLY A 59 -18.50 11.63 -6.77
N CYS A 60 -17.65 11.15 -5.86
CA CYS A 60 -18.02 10.82 -4.47
C CYS A 60 -17.13 11.51 -3.42
N GLY A 61 -15.87 11.82 -3.76
CA GLY A 61 -14.89 12.39 -2.83
C GLY A 61 -13.92 11.34 -2.30
N ASN A 62 -13.19 11.67 -1.24
CA ASN A 62 -12.21 10.76 -0.63
C ASN A 62 -12.87 9.75 0.30
N GLU A 63 -12.56 8.47 0.12
CA GLU A 63 -13.14 7.37 0.89
C GLU A 63 -12.06 6.40 1.38
N CYS A 64 -12.27 5.82 2.55
CA CYS A 64 -11.38 4.78 3.06
C CYS A 64 -11.66 3.46 2.36
N THR A 65 -10.67 2.96 1.62
CA THR A 65 -10.78 1.72 0.84
C THR A 65 -9.69 0.76 1.26
N VAL A 66 -9.98 -0.55 1.21
CA VAL A 66 -8.96 -1.57 1.50
C VAL A 66 -7.83 -1.44 0.50
N ALA A 67 -6.62 -1.28 1.02
CA ALA A 67 -5.44 -1.13 0.20
C ALA A 67 -5.24 -2.40 -0.64
N ASN A 68 -5.14 -2.28 -1.95
CA ASN A 68 -4.86 -3.42 -2.78
C ASN A 68 -3.38 -3.75 -2.57
N SER A 69 -3.09 -4.91 -1.98
CA SER A 69 -1.72 -5.43 -1.92
C SER A 69 -1.35 -5.84 -3.33
N VAL A 70 -0.83 -4.88 -4.11
CA VAL A 70 -0.16 -5.19 -5.36
C VAL A 70 1.12 -5.92 -4.96
N SER A 71 0.97 -7.23 -4.73
CA SER A 71 2.09 -8.14 -4.77
C SER A 71 2.78 -7.86 -6.09
N LEU A 72 4.04 -7.44 -6.02
CA LEU A 72 4.94 -7.20 -7.15
C LEU A 72 5.24 -8.51 -7.93
N LEU A 73 4.23 -9.34 -8.18
CA LEU A 73 4.25 -10.52 -9.02
C LEU A 73 3.71 -10.23 -10.43
N TYR A 74 3.35 -8.97 -10.73
CA TYR A 74 2.90 -8.53 -12.06
C TYR A 74 3.95 -7.71 -12.82
N TRP A 75 5.21 -8.15 -12.76
CA TRP A 75 6.23 -7.86 -13.77
C TRP A 75 6.85 -9.19 -14.19
N ASN A 76 6.18 -9.89 -15.11
CA ASN A 76 6.78 -10.90 -15.99
C ASN A 76 6.89 -10.27 -17.38
#